data_AF-A0A1X6N782-F1
#
_entry.id   AF-A0A1X6N782-F1
#
_cell.length_a   1.000
_cell.length_b   1.000
_cell.length_c   1.000
_cell.angle_alpha   90.00
_cell.angle_beta   90.00
_cell.angle_gamma   90.00
#
_symmetry.space_group_name_H-M   'P 1'
#
loop_
_entity.id
_entity.type
_entity.pdbx_description
1 polymer ?
#
loop_
_entity_poly.entity_id
_entity_poly.type
_entity_poly.pdbx_seq_one_letter_code
_entity_poly.pdbx_strand_id
1 'polypeptide(L)'
;MAQPPGQQSRFRLNPKPTYSERMSETRSEIRRIMKEALRQITGDDVATMHWPTYWKDIVVRYHVVIEGWPQDIPFRNLSDVSNLPKLDQLLRGWQTREIYFRRISDDEFNTLKAQRATTEGEGSGSQGVE
;
A
#
# COMPACT_ATOMS: atom_id res chain seq x y z
N MET A 1 31.90 -13.83 34.13
CA MET A 1 31.34 -12.45 34.20
C MET A 1 32.44 -11.53 33.66
N ALA A 2 32.31 -10.61 32.72
CA ALA A 2 31.16 -10.03 32.01
C ALA A 2 31.65 -9.48 30.65
N GLN A 3 30.71 -9.18 29.76
CA GLN A 3 30.82 -8.88 28.33
C GLN A 3 31.63 -7.61 27.97
N PRO A 4 32.18 -7.49 26.74
CA PRO A 4 32.74 -6.22 26.26
C PRO A 4 31.63 -5.25 25.81
N PRO A 5 31.74 -3.94 26.12
CA PRO A 5 30.80 -2.92 25.65
C PRO A 5 31.16 -2.46 24.23
N GLY A 6 30.46 -3.01 23.24
CA GLY A 6 30.54 -2.60 21.84
C GLY A 6 29.65 -1.40 21.54
N GLN A 7 30.23 -0.21 21.67
CA GLN A 7 30.06 0.93 20.76
C GLN A 7 28.69 1.62 20.67
N GLN A 8 28.61 2.74 21.38
CA GLN A 8 27.68 3.83 21.11
C GLN A 8 27.88 4.38 19.68
N SER A 9 26.79 4.57 18.93
CA SER A 9 26.73 5.61 17.90
C SER A 9 25.81 6.72 18.39
N ARG A 10 26.45 7.70 19.05
CA ARG A 10 25.90 9.01 19.39
C ARG A 10 25.61 9.75 18.08
N PHE A 11 24.40 10.34 18.01
CA PHE A 11 24.02 11.54 17.25
C PHE A 11 24.86 11.88 16.01
N ARG A 12 24.22 11.99 14.83
CA ARG A 12 23.72 13.25 14.20
C ARG A 12 22.83 12.81 13.02
N LEU A 13 21.66 13.39 12.81
CA LEU A 13 21.44 14.75 12.34
C LEU A 13 20.03 15.18 12.82
N ASN A 14 19.90 16.39 13.38
CA ASN A 14 18.71 17.18 13.08
C ASN A 14 19.04 17.88 11.75
N PRO A 15 18.71 17.31 10.58
CA PRO A 15 18.62 18.15 9.41
C PRO A 15 17.34 19.00 9.60
N LYS A 16 17.30 20.22 9.03
CA LYS A 16 16.03 20.93 8.81
C LYS A 16 15.02 19.94 8.25
N PRO A 17 13.72 19.95 8.62
CA PRO A 17 12.75 18.91 8.23
C PRO A 17 12.95 18.59 6.77
N THR A 18 13.68 17.51 6.51
CA THR A 18 14.24 17.32 5.18
C THR A 18 13.08 16.89 4.32
N TYR A 19 13.15 17.12 3.02
CA TYR A 19 12.14 16.61 2.08
C TYR A 19 11.78 15.13 2.38
N SER A 20 12.76 14.33 2.81
CA SER A 20 12.59 12.96 3.32
C SER A 20 11.81 12.81 4.63
N GLU A 21 11.94 13.71 5.60
CA GLU A 21 11.16 13.66 6.86
C GLU A 21 9.70 14.01 6.60
N ARG A 22 9.43 15.09 5.85
CA ARG A 22 8.07 15.43 5.41
C ARG A 22 7.42 14.27 4.68
N MET A 23 8.16 13.60 3.78
CA MET A 23 7.69 12.38 3.13
C MET A 23 7.41 11.24 4.12
N SER A 24 8.29 11.02 5.10
CA SER A 24 8.11 9.98 6.10
C SER A 24 6.89 10.23 6.98
N GLU A 25 6.63 11.49 7.34
CA GLU A 25 5.44 11.93 8.07
C GLU A 25 4.19 11.69 7.23
N THR A 26 4.14 12.18 5.98
CA THR A 26 3.01 11.95 5.06
C THR A 26 2.75 10.46 4.85
N ARG A 27 3.81 9.65 4.68
CA ARG A 27 3.70 8.19 4.56
C ARG A 27 3.14 7.55 5.82
N SER A 28 3.56 8.01 6.99
CA SER A 28 3.08 7.50 8.27
C SER A 28 1.60 7.84 8.48
N GLU A 29 1.19 9.05 8.10
CA GLU A 29 -0.20 9.47 8.17
C GLU A 29 -1.09 8.66 7.21
N ILE A 30 -0.68 8.49 5.97
CA ILE A 30 -1.39 7.63 5.00
C ILE A 30 -1.51 6.21 5.57
N ARG A 31 -0.41 5.64 6.09
CA ARG A 31 -0.44 4.29 6.68
C ARG A 31 -1.39 4.19 7.86
N ARG A 32 -1.47 5.23 8.68
CA ARG A 32 -2.37 5.31 9.81
C ARG A 32 -3.83 5.32 9.33
N ILE A 33 -4.19 6.22 8.42
CA ILE A 33 -5.55 6.31 7.86
C ILE A 33 -5.92 5.00 7.15
N MET A 34 -5.02 4.43 6.36
CA MET A 34 -5.24 3.14 5.70
C MET A 34 -5.50 2.02 6.71
N LYS A 35 -4.67 1.93 7.76
CA LYS A 35 -4.85 0.92 8.80
C LYS A 35 -6.18 1.11 9.53
N GLU A 36 -6.54 2.33 9.89
CA GLU A 36 -7.82 2.62 10.55
C GLU A 36 -9.01 2.30 9.64
N ALA A 37 -8.95 2.63 8.36
CA ALA A 37 -10.00 2.33 7.40
C ALA A 37 -10.10 0.81 7.12
N LEU A 38 -8.97 0.11 7.06
CA LEU A 38 -8.92 -1.34 6.92
C LEU A 38 -9.55 -2.03 8.13
N ARG A 39 -9.15 -1.65 9.35
CA ARG A 39 -9.72 -2.20 10.60
C ARG A 39 -11.23 -1.96 10.67
N GLN A 40 -11.70 -0.79 10.24
CA GLN A 40 -13.13 -0.48 10.21
C GLN A 40 -13.92 -1.38 9.26
N ILE A 41 -13.38 -1.68 8.06
CA ILE A 41 -14.11 -2.49 7.07
C ILE A 41 -13.98 -3.99 7.31
N THR A 42 -12.83 -4.46 7.79
CA THR A 42 -12.61 -5.88 8.09
C THR A 42 -13.17 -6.28 9.46
N GLY A 43 -13.29 -5.32 10.38
CA GLY A 43 -13.59 -5.58 11.80
C GLY A 43 -12.43 -6.23 12.54
N ASP A 44 -11.24 -6.29 11.93
CA ASP A 44 -10.08 -7.00 12.44
C ASP A 44 -9.03 -5.99 12.90
N ASP A 45 -8.74 -5.98 14.20
CA ASP A 45 -7.89 -4.97 14.84
C ASP A 45 -6.39 -5.18 14.58
N VAL A 46 -6.01 -6.39 14.17
CA VAL A 46 -4.62 -6.78 13.87
C VAL A 46 -4.30 -6.70 12.38
N ALA A 47 -5.32 -6.44 11.55
CA ALA A 47 -5.17 -6.25 10.11
C ALA A 47 -4.11 -5.18 9.81
N THR A 48 -3.02 -5.64 9.21
CA THR A 48 -1.88 -4.80 8.85
C THR A 48 -1.68 -4.85 7.35
N MET A 49 -1.54 -3.67 6.75
CA MET A 49 -1.40 -3.58 5.30
C MET A 49 0.03 -3.89 4.88
N HIS A 50 0.23 -5.10 4.37
CA HIS A 50 1.48 -5.54 3.77
C HIS A 50 1.32 -5.54 2.25
N TRP A 51 1.92 -4.58 1.54
CA TRP A 51 1.86 -4.49 0.07
C TRP A 51 2.08 -5.81 -0.69
N PRO A 52 3.09 -6.65 -0.38
CA PRO A 52 3.30 -7.90 -1.12
C PRO A 52 2.22 -8.95 -0.85
N THR A 53 1.58 -8.93 0.32
CA THR A 53 0.53 -9.89 0.69
C THR A 53 -0.86 -9.27 0.61
N TYR A 54 -1.01 -7.99 0.27
CA TYR A 54 -2.27 -7.27 0.22
C TYR A 54 -3.31 -8.02 -0.60
N TRP A 55 -2.92 -8.53 -1.77
CA TRP A 55 -3.82 -9.29 -2.62
C TRP A 55 -4.31 -10.57 -1.92
N LYS A 56 -3.43 -11.33 -1.26
CA LYS A 56 -3.78 -12.59 -0.61
C LYS A 56 -4.50 -12.42 0.73
N ASP A 57 -4.04 -11.48 1.55
CA ASP A 57 -4.53 -11.35 2.93
C ASP A 57 -5.63 -10.30 3.07
N ILE A 58 -5.75 -9.35 2.13
CA ILE A 58 -6.83 -8.34 2.15
C ILE A 58 -7.88 -8.64 1.08
N VAL A 59 -7.46 -8.72 -0.18
CA VAL A 59 -8.41 -8.90 -1.30
C VAL A 59 -9.00 -10.31 -1.29
N VAL A 60 -8.19 -11.37 -1.23
CA VAL A 60 -8.67 -12.76 -1.25
C VAL A 60 -9.34 -13.17 0.07
N ARG A 61 -8.91 -12.62 1.22
CA ARG A 61 -9.43 -13.04 2.53
C ARG A 61 -10.65 -12.26 3.00
N TYR A 62 -10.66 -10.94 2.80
CA TYR A 62 -11.74 -10.06 3.27
C TYR A 62 -12.61 -9.51 2.14
N HIS A 63 -12.22 -9.75 0.88
CA HIS A 63 -12.90 -9.26 -0.34
C HIS A 63 -12.98 -7.73 -0.33
N VAL A 64 -11.87 -7.08 0.03
CA VAL A 64 -11.76 -5.62 0.14
C VAL A 64 -10.72 -5.10 -0.84
N VAL A 65 -11.08 -4.08 -1.61
CA VAL A 65 -10.20 -3.36 -2.54
C VAL A 65 -10.17 -1.87 -2.20
N ILE A 66 -9.13 -1.17 -2.67
CA ILE A 66 -9.07 0.29 -2.58
C ILE A 66 -9.67 0.87 -3.86
N GLU A 67 -10.72 1.66 -3.70
CA GLU A 67 -11.35 2.41 -4.78
C GLU A 67 -10.87 3.86 -4.77
N GLY A 68 -10.89 4.51 -5.93
CA GLY A 68 -10.48 5.91 -6.08
C GLY A 68 -8.96 6.14 -6.05
N TRP A 69 -8.16 5.08 -6.10
CA TRP A 69 -6.70 5.21 -6.13
C TRP A 69 -6.24 5.95 -7.39
N PRO A 70 -5.42 7.00 -7.28
CA PRO A 70 -4.96 7.76 -8.43
C PRO A 70 -4.07 6.90 -9.34
N GLN A 71 -4.41 6.83 -10.63
CA GLN A 71 -3.67 6.07 -11.66
C GLN A 71 -2.20 6.50 -11.82
N ASP A 72 -1.87 7.73 -11.39
CA ASP A 72 -0.52 8.30 -11.46
C ASP A 72 0.42 7.73 -10.38
N ILE A 73 -0.14 7.04 -9.38
CA ILE A 73 0.60 6.44 -8.26
C ILE A 73 0.52 4.93 -8.41
N PRO A 74 1.65 4.23 -8.63
CA PRO A 74 1.63 2.79 -8.70
C PRO A 74 1.11 2.22 -7.38
N PHE A 75 0.21 1.24 -7.46
CA PHE A 75 -0.34 0.54 -6.31
C PHE A 75 0.71 -0.41 -5.71
N ARG A 76 1.79 0.19 -5.18
CA ARG A 76 2.99 -0.46 -4.67
C ARG A 76 3.42 0.23 -3.38
N ASN A 77 4.47 -0.33 -2.77
CA ASN A 77 5.01 0.14 -1.50
C ASN A 77 5.30 1.65 -1.54
N LEU A 78 4.71 2.41 -0.62
CA LEU A 78 4.85 3.88 -0.55
C LEU A 78 6.30 4.36 -0.45
N SER A 79 7.23 3.49 -0.04
CA SER A 79 8.67 3.75 -0.03
C SER A 79 9.25 3.97 -1.44
N ASP A 80 8.65 3.35 -2.46
CA ASP A 80 9.04 3.47 -3.87
C ASP A 80 8.60 4.83 -4.46
N VAL A 81 7.50 5.38 -3.92
CA VAL A 81 6.98 6.69 -4.32
C VAL A 81 7.84 7.80 -3.69
N SER A 82 8.85 8.24 -4.43
CA SER A 82 9.75 9.35 -4.04
C SER A 82 9.22 10.73 -4.45
N ASN A 83 7.90 10.88 -4.59
CA ASN A 83 7.25 12.12 -5.01
C ASN A 83 6.35 12.65 -3.89
N LEU A 84 6.79 13.70 -3.18
CA LEU A 84 5.99 14.38 -2.14
C LEU A 84 4.62 14.85 -2.66
N PRO A 85 4.48 15.51 -3.84
CA PRO A 85 3.16 15.96 -4.30
C PRO A 85 2.20 14.80 -4.59
N LYS A 86 2.73 13.63 -4.99
CA LYS A 86 1.92 12.42 -5.16
C LYS A 86 1.45 11.87 -3.81
N LEU A 87 2.34 11.83 -2.81
CA LEU A 87 1.97 11.44 -1.45
C LEU A 87 0.94 12.41 -0.85
N ASP A 88 1.09 13.72 -1.05
CA ASP A 88 0.12 14.72 -0.58
C ASP A 88 -1.25 14.55 -1.24
N GLN A 89 -1.28 14.32 -2.57
CA GLN A 89 -2.52 13.97 -3.28
C GLN A 89 -3.17 12.71 -2.72
N LEU A 90 -2.37 11.68 -2.45
CA LEU A 90 -2.88 10.45 -1.88
C LEU A 90 -3.47 10.71 -0.49
N LEU A 91 -2.75 11.42 0.36
CA LEU A 91 -3.21 11.79 1.70
C LEU A 91 -4.52 12.58 1.64
N ARG A 92 -4.61 13.57 0.73
CA ARG A 92 -5.83 14.32 0.49
C ARG A 92 -6.97 13.40 0.07
N GLY A 93 -6.75 12.51 -0.89
CA GLY A 93 -7.76 11.55 -1.34
C GLY A 93 -8.28 10.65 -0.22
N TRP A 94 -7.39 10.22 0.70
CA TRP A 94 -7.79 9.48 1.90
C TRP A 94 -8.58 10.36 2.89
N GLN A 95 -8.22 11.63 3.05
CA GLN A 95 -8.94 12.57 3.93
C GLN A 95 -10.30 13.00 3.38
N THR A 96 -10.40 13.21 2.07
CA THR A 96 -11.63 13.59 1.37
C THR A 96 -12.58 12.40 1.18
N ARG A 97 -12.13 11.18 1.54
CA ARG A 97 -12.80 9.89 1.25
C ARG A 97 -13.01 9.63 -0.25
N GLU A 98 -12.25 10.28 -1.12
CA GLU A 98 -12.16 9.87 -2.52
C GLU A 98 -11.50 8.49 -2.63
N ILE A 99 -10.47 8.26 -1.81
CA ILE A 99 -9.83 6.97 -1.65
C ILE A 99 -10.40 6.30 -0.42
N TYR A 100 -11.01 5.14 -0.61
CA TYR A 100 -11.58 4.37 0.48
C TYR A 100 -11.50 2.88 0.21
N PHE A 101 -11.52 2.10 1.27
CA PHE A 101 -11.67 0.65 1.15
C PHE A 101 -13.13 0.32 0.85
N ARG A 102 -13.35 -0.44 -0.21
CA ARG A 102 -14.66 -0.95 -0.60
C ARG A 102 -14.63 -2.47 -0.54
N ARG A 103 -15.65 -3.04 0.11
CA ARG A 103 -15.89 -4.48 0.03
C ARG A 103 -16.54 -4.78 -1.32
N ILE A 104 -15.94 -5.71 -2.04
CA ILE A 104 -16.44 -6.23 -3.31
C ILE A 104 -17.09 -7.59 -3.07
N SER A 105 -18.01 -7.97 -3.95
CA SER A 105 -18.61 -9.30 -3.95
C SER A 105 -17.63 -10.32 -4.54
N ASP A 106 -17.89 -11.60 -4.26
CA ASP A 106 -17.13 -12.73 -4.78
C ASP A 106 -17.02 -12.73 -6.32
N ASP A 107 -18.08 -12.28 -7.00
CA ASP A 107 -18.14 -12.17 -8.46
C ASP A 107 -17.15 -11.13 -9.02
N GLU A 108 -17.18 -9.91 -8.46
CA GLU A 108 -16.24 -8.84 -8.76
C GLU A 108 -14.79 -9.25 -8.44
N PHE A 109 -14.60 -9.91 -7.30
CA PHE A 109 -13.31 -10.44 -6.89
C PHE A 109 -12.78 -11.48 -7.89
N ASN A 110 -13.63 -12.38 -8.38
CA ASN A 110 -13.25 -13.39 -9.36
C ASN A 110 -12.90 -12.74 -10.70
N THR A 111 -13.61 -11.69 -11.11
CA THR A 111 -13.30 -10.89 -12.31
C THR A 111 -11.93 -10.21 -12.19
N LEU A 112 -11.66 -9.54 -11.06
CA LEU A 112 -10.36 -8.90 -10.78
C LEU A 112 -9.21 -9.91 -10.72
N LYS A 113 -9.44 -11.06 -10.11
CA LYS A 113 -8.50 -12.19 -10.07
C LYS A 113 -8.23 -12.75 -11.46
N ALA A 114 -9.25 -12.89 -12.29
CA ALA A 114 -9.11 -13.35 -13.66
C ALA A 114 -8.29 -12.34 -14.48
N GLN A 115 -8.59 -11.04 -14.43
CA GLN A 115 -7.82 -10.00 -15.12
C GLN A 115 -6.33 -10.00 -14.74
N ARG A 116 -6.05 -10.16 -13.44
CA ARG A 116 -4.67 -10.27 -12.95
C ARG A 116 -3.98 -11.54 -13.43
N ALA A 117 -4.66 -12.68 -13.39
CA ALA A 117 -4.13 -13.95 -13.91
C ALA A 117 -3.86 -13.88 -15.42
N THR A 118 -4.70 -13.20 -16.19
CA THR A 118 -4.50 -12.94 -17.61
C THR A 118 -3.27 -12.07 -17.86
N THR A 119 -3.03 -11.05 -17.03
CA THR A 119 -1.87 -10.15 -17.19
C THR A 119 -0.53 -10.82 -16.80
N GLU A 120 -0.55 -11.74 -15.83
CA GLU A 120 0.63 -12.53 -15.44
C GLU A 120 0.81 -13.82 -16.29
N GLY A 121 -0.19 -14.18 -17.11
CA GLY A 121 -0.21 -15.39 -17.96
C GLY A 121 -0.07 -15.16 -19.47
N GLU A 122 -0.44 -13.99 -20.00
CA GLU A 122 -0.37 -13.67 -21.44
C GLU A 122 1.01 -13.10 -21.84
N GLY A 123 2.06 -13.83 -21.45
CA GLY A 123 3.42 -13.67 -21.96
C GLY A 123 3.93 -14.92 -22.66
N SER A 124 3.05 -15.88 -22.98
CA SER A 124 3.42 -17.11 -23.68
C SER A 124 2.22 -17.72 -24.42
N GLY A 125 1.94 -17.24 -25.64
CA GLY A 125 0.82 -17.70 -26.45
C GLY A 125 0.94 -17.27 -27.92
N SER A 126 2.03 -17.70 -28.55
CA SER A 126 2.30 -17.68 -29.99
C SER A 126 1.09 -17.96 -30.89
N GLN A 127 1.02 -17.22 -32.00
CA GLN A 127 0.77 -17.68 -33.39
C GLN A 127 -0.38 -18.68 -33.66
N GLY A 128 -1.34 -18.25 -34.47
CA GLY A 128 -2.23 -19.13 -35.25
C GLY A 128 -3.08 -18.31 -36.23
N VAL A 129 -2.50 -17.88 -37.33
CA VAL A 129 -2.96 -18.17 -38.71
C VAL A 129 -4.25 -18.99 -38.80
N GLU A 130 -5.26 -18.44 -39.47
CA GLU A 130 -6.07 -19.08 -40.51
C GLU A 130 -6.70 -18.00 -41.40
#